data_AF-A0A2S3QFV8-F1
#
_entry.id   AF-A0A2S3QFV8-F1
#
_cell.length_a   1.000
_cell.length_b   1.000
_cell.length_c   1.000
_cell.angle_alpha   90.00
_cell.angle_beta   90.00
_cell.angle_gamma   90.00
#
_symmetry.space_group_name_H-M   'P 1'
#
loop_
_entity.id
_entity.type
_entity.pdbx_description
1 polymer ?
#
loop_
_entity_poly.entity_id
_entity_poly.type
_entity_poly.pdbx_seq_one_letter_code
_entity_poly.pdbx_strand_id
1 'polypeptide(L)'
;MTRQDAADLLGVGVDADPQEVQQAFRRQSRRLHPDNGGEASQFILLQRARDVMLNPADATQMKAQISPAPSVKPLLSYPVRLSIAAIRHPHLRSRALKTWIAIIVGLPLVYLIAHELFAIVMLPLMVALIIWMVIRSR
;
A
#
# COMPACT_ATOMS: atom_id res chain seq x y z
N MET A 1 8.20 26.49 -15.72
CA MET A 1 7.14 25.82 -16.48
C MET A 1 6.06 26.83 -16.76
N THR A 2 5.95 27.23 -18.02
CA THR A 2 4.89 28.12 -18.50
C THR A 2 3.60 27.32 -18.70
N ARG A 3 2.46 28.00 -18.88
CA ARG A 3 1.18 27.33 -19.20
C ARG A 3 1.26 26.59 -20.54
N GLN A 4 2.04 27.12 -21.48
CA GLN A 4 2.26 26.51 -22.79
C GLN A 4 3.08 25.23 -22.68
N ASP A 5 4.20 25.25 -21.94
CA ASP A 5 4.98 24.03 -21.64
C ASP A 5 4.11 22.96 -20.94
N ALA A 6 3.16 23.39 -20.11
CA ALA A 6 2.25 22.50 -19.40
C ALA A 6 1.20 21.87 -20.31
N ALA A 7 0.65 22.66 -21.24
CA ALA A 7 -0.26 22.18 -22.27
C ALA A 7 0.44 21.16 -23.18
N ASP A 8 1.68 21.45 -23.59
CA ASP A 8 2.50 20.55 -24.42
C ASP A 8 2.82 19.23 -23.70
N LEU A 9 3.20 19.29 -22.42
CA LEU A 9 3.51 18.08 -21.62
C LEU A 9 2.26 17.19 -21.43
N LEU A 10 1.08 17.80 -21.29
CA LEU A 10 -0.20 17.10 -21.20
C LEU A 10 -0.76 16.68 -22.56
N GLY A 11 -0.28 17.26 -23.66
CA GLY A 11 -0.80 17.05 -25.01
C GLY A 11 -2.21 17.63 -25.19
N VAL A 12 -2.47 18.80 -24.62
CA VAL A 12 -3.75 19.53 -24.73
C VAL A 12 -3.52 20.95 -25.25
N GLY A 13 -4.57 21.63 -25.69
CA GLY A 13 -4.49 23.06 -26.03
C GLY A 13 -4.20 23.94 -24.81
N VAL A 14 -3.58 25.11 -25.01
CA VAL A 14 -3.28 26.08 -23.93
C VAL A 14 -4.56 26.58 -23.23
N ASP A 15 -5.65 26.65 -23.98
CA ASP A 15 -6.98 27.06 -23.53
C ASP A 15 -7.92 25.85 -23.30
N ALA A 16 -7.36 24.65 -23.18
CA ALA A 16 -8.14 23.43 -22.95
C ALA A 16 -8.96 23.54 -21.66
N ASP A 17 -10.19 23.01 -21.72
CA ASP A 17 -11.11 23.00 -20.59
C ASP A 17 -10.55 22.16 -19.42
N PRO A 18 -10.85 22.50 -18.15
CA PRO A 18 -10.41 21.71 -17.00
C PRO A 18 -10.73 20.22 -17.09
N GLN A 19 -11.86 19.85 -17.71
CA GLN A 19 -12.20 18.43 -17.91
C GLN A 19 -11.23 17.75 -18.88
N GLU A 20 -10.86 18.41 -19.96
CA GLU A 20 -9.94 17.91 -20.98
C GLU A 20 -8.53 17.74 -20.40
N VAL A 21 -8.05 18.74 -19.65
CA VAL A 21 -6.79 18.71 -18.90
C VAL A 21 -6.74 17.49 -17.97
N GLN A 22 -7.83 17.23 -17.25
CA GLN A 22 -7.89 16.13 -16.30
C GLN A 22 -7.97 14.76 -16.97
N GLN A 23 -8.64 14.67 -18.12
CA GLN A 23 -8.63 13.46 -18.95
C GLN A 23 -7.25 13.17 -19.51
N ALA A 24 -6.55 14.19 -20.04
CA ALA A 24 -5.20 14.06 -20.57
C ALA A 24 -4.21 13.62 -19.48
N PHE A 25 -4.28 14.24 -18.31
CA PHE A 25 -3.51 13.83 -17.14
C PHE A 25 -3.74 12.35 -16.79
N ARG A 26 -5.01 11.88 -16.78
CA ARG A 26 -5.33 10.47 -16.49
C ARG A 26 -4.76 9.50 -17.52
N ARG A 27 -4.76 9.86 -18.81
CA ARG A 27 -4.17 9.04 -19.88
C ARG A 27 -2.67 8.90 -19.70
N GLN A 28 -1.99 10.02 -19.46
CA GLN A 28 -0.54 10.06 -19.32
C GLN A 28 -0.06 9.44 -18.00
N SER A 29 -0.82 9.61 -16.92
CA SER A 29 -0.54 9.01 -15.61
C SER A 29 -0.53 7.49 -15.65
N ARG A 30 -1.40 6.86 -16.45
CA ARG A 30 -1.40 5.38 -16.59
C ARG A 30 -0.15 4.87 -17.30
N ARG A 31 0.42 5.67 -18.20
CA ARG A 31 1.62 5.33 -18.98
C ARG A 31 2.91 5.56 -18.18
N LEU A 32 2.97 6.67 -17.43
CA LEU A 32 4.15 7.11 -16.70
C LEU A 32 4.12 6.71 -15.21
N HIS A 33 3.17 5.88 -14.78
CA HIS A 33 3.07 5.50 -13.38
C HIS A 33 4.32 4.72 -12.94
N PRO A 34 4.94 5.06 -11.79
CA PRO A 34 6.13 4.35 -11.31
C PRO A 34 5.89 2.86 -11.05
N ASP A 35 4.67 2.46 -10.65
CA ASP A 35 4.29 1.05 -10.50
C ASP A 35 4.35 0.25 -11.81
N ASN A 36 4.30 0.92 -12.97
CA ASN A 36 4.40 0.30 -14.29
C ASN A 36 5.82 0.44 -14.90
N GLY A 37 6.81 0.84 -14.09
CA GLY A 37 8.19 1.08 -14.55
C GLY A 37 8.46 2.51 -15.04
N GLY A 38 7.54 3.44 -14.79
CA GLY A 38 7.73 4.87 -15.05
C GLY A 38 8.71 5.52 -14.07
N GLU A 39 9.27 6.66 -14.46
CA GLU A 39 10.20 7.41 -13.63
C GLU A 39 9.44 8.43 -12.75
N ALA A 40 9.76 8.48 -11.45
CA ALA A 40 9.00 9.26 -10.47
C ALA A 40 9.08 10.78 -10.75
N SER A 41 10.22 11.28 -11.22
CA SER A 41 10.38 12.70 -11.58
C SER A 41 9.51 13.10 -12.78
N GLN A 42 9.33 12.23 -13.77
CA GLN A 42 8.41 12.43 -14.89
C GLN A 42 6.95 12.53 -14.42
N PHE A 43 6.55 11.69 -13.46
CA PHE A 43 5.22 11.77 -12.87
C PHE A 43 5.00 13.07 -12.08
N ILE A 44 6.03 13.52 -11.35
CA ILE A 44 5.99 14.81 -10.63
C ILE A 44 5.85 15.98 -11.61
N LEU A 45 6.59 15.96 -12.73
CA LEU A 45 6.46 16.97 -13.79
C LEU A 45 5.06 16.98 -14.42
N LEU A 46 4.48 15.79 -14.65
CA LEU A 46 3.11 15.65 -15.15
C LEU A 46 2.07 16.22 -14.18
N GLN A 47 2.25 16.00 -12.88
CA GLN A 47 1.39 16.57 -11.85
C GLN A 47 1.49 18.11 -11.83
N ARG A 48 2.71 18.63 -11.93
CA ARG A 48 2.94 20.08 -11.99
C ARG A 48 2.29 20.72 -13.22
N ALA A 49 2.34 20.06 -14.37
CA ALA A 49 1.69 20.51 -15.59
C ALA A 49 0.17 20.67 -15.41
N ARG A 50 -0.47 19.65 -14.83
CA ARG A 50 -1.91 19.67 -14.51
C ARG A 50 -2.26 20.82 -13.59
N ASP A 51 -1.48 21.02 -12.53
CA ASP A 51 -1.77 22.04 -11.53
C ASP A 51 -1.66 23.46 -12.13
N VAL A 52 -0.67 23.71 -13.01
CA VAL A 52 -0.53 24.98 -13.76
C VAL A 52 -1.71 25.25 -14.71
N MET A 53 -2.24 24.21 -15.36
CA MET A 53 -3.38 24.34 -16.27
C MET A 53 -4.69 24.60 -15.53
N LEU A 54 -4.92 23.91 -14.41
CA LEU A 54 -6.16 23.99 -13.64
C LEU A 54 -6.25 25.23 -12.76
N ASN A 55 -5.15 25.64 -12.13
CA ASN A 55 -5.11 26.79 -11.22
C ASN A 55 -3.95 27.74 -11.55
N PRO A 56 -4.15 28.71 -12.48
CA PRO A 56 -3.15 29.73 -12.76
C PRO A 56 -2.82 30.62 -11.54
N ALA A 57 -3.74 30.73 -10.57
CA ALA A 57 -3.54 31.46 -9.32
C ALA A 57 -2.61 30.72 -8.32
N ASP A 58 -2.62 29.38 -8.32
CA ASP A 58 -1.81 28.57 -7.39
C ASP A 58 -0.36 28.45 -7.86
N ALA A 59 -0.08 28.62 -9.15
CA ALA A 59 1.28 28.61 -9.69
C ALA A 59 2.17 29.71 -9.08
N THR A 60 1.58 30.87 -8.75
CA THR A 60 2.24 31.97 -8.04
C THR A 60 2.56 31.59 -6.60
N GLN A 61 1.70 30.82 -5.93
CA GLN A 61 1.93 30.30 -4.57
C GLN A 61 2.94 29.14 -4.54
N MET A 62 2.95 28.30 -5.57
CA MET A 62 3.88 27.18 -5.75
C MET A 62 5.33 27.66 -5.92
N LYS A 63 5.55 28.84 -6.54
CA LYS A 63 6.88 29.47 -6.68
C LYS A 63 7.40 30.03 -5.35
N ALA A 64 6.51 30.38 -4.42
CA ALA A 64 6.86 30.79 -3.06
C ALA A 64 7.16 29.60 -2.12
N GLN A 65 6.82 28.36 -2.52
CA GLN A 65 6.97 27.13 -1.73
C GLN A 65 8.25 26.33 -2.03
N ILE A 66 9.17 26.84 -2.86
CA ILE A 66 10.46 26.19 -3.17
C ILE A 66 11.55 26.55 -2.12
N SER A 67 11.18 27.19 -1.00
CA SER A 67 12.04 27.23 0.19
C SER A 67 11.98 25.90 0.94
N PRO A 68 13.12 25.32 1.38
CA PRO A 68 13.13 24.08 2.15
C PRO A 68 12.67 24.37 3.58
N ALA A 69 11.37 24.36 3.81
CA ALA A 69 10.81 24.31 5.15
C ALA A 69 9.60 23.36 5.13
N PRO A 70 9.53 22.41 6.07
CA PRO A 70 8.51 21.37 6.05
C PRO A 70 7.13 22.02 6.19
N SER A 71 6.33 21.95 5.13
CA SER A 71 4.93 22.34 5.18
C SER A 71 4.18 21.32 6.04
N VAL A 72 4.08 21.60 7.33
CA VAL A 72 3.19 20.89 8.26
C VAL A 72 1.77 21.31 7.91
N LYS A 73 1.23 20.74 6.82
CA LYS A 73 -0.22 20.67 6.64
C LYS A 73 -0.77 19.83 7.80
N PRO A 74 -1.86 20.26 8.46
CA PRO A 74 -2.24 19.70 9.76
C PRO A 74 -2.46 18.19 9.65
N LEU A 75 -1.64 17.44 10.38
CA LEU A 75 -1.72 15.99 10.57
C LEU A 75 -3.11 15.53 11.06
N LEU A 76 -3.95 16.47 11.51
CA LEU A 76 -5.32 16.22 11.97
C LEU A 76 -6.32 15.86 10.86
N SER A 77 -6.03 16.11 9.57
CA SER A 77 -6.92 15.74 8.46
C SER A 77 -6.68 14.34 7.87
N TYR A 78 -5.59 13.68 8.26
CA TYR A 78 -5.21 12.38 7.68
C TYR A 78 -6.05 11.18 8.19
N PRO A 79 -6.41 11.06 9.48
CA PRO A 79 -7.20 9.91 9.92
C PRO A 79 -8.67 9.98 9.49
N VAL A 80 -9.23 11.18 9.37
CA VAL A 80 -10.66 11.40 9.04
C VAL A 80 -10.94 11.16 7.56
N ARG A 81 -9.99 11.44 6.66
CA ARG A 81 -10.17 11.11 5.23
C ARG A 81 -9.93 9.64 4.93
N LEU A 82 -9.07 8.97 5.70
CA LEU A 82 -8.83 7.55 5.54
C LEU A 82 -10.06 6.71 5.96
N SER A 83 -10.79 7.13 7.00
CA SER A 83 -12.01 6.42 7.44
C SER A 83 -13.15 6.50 6.42
N ILE A 84 -13.29 7.61 5.69
CA ILE A 84 -14.35 7.77 4.68
C ILE A 84 -14.01 7.03 3.37
N ALA A 85 -12.73 6.98 2.98
CA ALA A 85 -12.30 6.25 1.79
C ALA A 85 -12.36 4.71 1.97
N ALA A 86 -12.11 4.22 3.19
CA ALA A 86 -12.15 2.79 3.52
C ALA A 86 -13.56 2.18 3.45
N ILE A 87 -14.62 2.99 3.55
CA ILE A 87 -16.01 2.54 3.49
C ILE A 87 -16.47 2.30 2.03
N ARG A 88 -15.77 2.88 1.03
CA ARG A 88 -16.18 2.82 -0.38
C ARG A 88 -15.59 1.64 -1.18
N HIS A 89 -14.60 0.91 -0.65
CA HIS A 89 -13.97 -0.22 -1.35
C HIS A 89 -14.08 -1.55 -0.56
N PRO A 90 -15.19 -2.31 -0.71
CA PRO A 90 -15.39 -3.60 -0.03
C PRO A 90 -14.50 -4.76 -0.54
N HIS A 91 -13.77 -4.59 -1.66
CA HIS A 91 -13.09 -5.69 -2.35
C HIS A 91 -11.63 -5.96 -1.91
N LEU A 92 -11.02 -5.11 -1.08
CA LEU A 92 -9.68 -5.34 -0.52
C LEU A 92 -9.70 -6.16 0.79
N ARG A 93 -10.89 -6.39 1.39
CA ARG A 93 -11.07 -7.17 2.62
C ARG A 93 -11.02 -8.69 2.40
N SER A 94 -11.21 -9.17 1.17
CA SER A 94 -11.33 -10.60 0.87
C SER A 94 -10.01 -11.37 0.91
N ARG A 95 -8.87 -10.70 0.73
CA ARG A 95 -7.53 -11.32 0.88
C ARG A 95 -7.06 -11.31 2.33
N ALA A 96 -7.24 -10.20 3.04
CA ALA A 96 -6.89 -10.12 4.46
C ALA A 96 -7.72 -11.10 5.30
N LEU A 97 -9.03 -11.19 5.07
CA LEU A 97 -9.91 -12.07 5.86
C LEU A 97 -9.58 -13.56 5.68
N LYS A 98 -9.27 -14.02 4.46
CA LYS A 98 -8.84 -15.41 4.22
C LYS A 98 -7.54 -15.74 4.94
N THR A 99 -6.60 -14.81 4.96
CA THR A 99 -5.30 -15.00 5.63
C THR A 99 -5.46 -15.06 7.15
N TRP A 100 -6.32 -14.22 7.73
CA TRP A 100 -6.59 -14.23 9.17
C TRP A 100 -7.36 -15.49 9.62
N ILE A 101 -8.31 -15.98 8.83
CA ILE A 101 -9.02 -17.25 9.13
C ILE A 101 -8.04 -18.44 9.09
N ALA A 102 -7.11 -18.47 8.12
CA ALA A 102 -6.10 -19.52 8.03
C ALA A 102 -5.14 -19.53 9.24
N ILE A 103 -4.81 -18.37 9.80
CA ILE A 103 -3.96 -18.28 11.00
C ILE A 103 -4.72 -18.70 12.25
N ILE A 104 -5.95 -18.20 12.44
CA ILE A 104 -6.77 -18.49 13.63
C ILE A 104 -7.14 -19.97 13.71
N VAL A 105 -7.42 -20.62 12.57
CA VAL A 105 -7.81 -22.05 12.54
C VAL A 105 -6.60 -22.96 12.31
N GLY A 106 -5.65 -22.56 11.47
CA GLY A 106 -4.51 -23.40 11.10
C GLY A 106 -3.47 -23.55 12.20
N LEU A 107 -3.18 -22.49 12.96
CA LEU A 107 -2.20 -22.53 14.05
C LEU A 107 -2.60 -23.51 15.19
N PRO A 108 -3.84 -23.49 15.72
CA PRO A 108 -4.24 -24.46 16.74
C PRO A 108 -4.37 -25.88 16.18
N LEU A 109 -4.73 -26.05 14.90
CA LEU A 109 -4.82 -27.37 14.27
C LEU A 109 -3.44 -28.04 14.12
N VAL A 110 -2.43 -27.29 13.69
CA VAL A 110 -1.04 -27.79 13.60
C VAL A 110 -0.51 -28.11 15.00
N TYR A 111 -0.79 -27.27 15.99
CA TYR A 111 -0.41 -27.53 17.38
C TYR A 111 -1.04 -28.83 17.92
N LEU A 112 -2.34 -29.06 17.66
CA LEU A 112 -3.03 -30.27 18.10
C LEU A 112 -2.42 -31.52 17.46
N ILE A 113 -2.16 -31.49 16.14
CA ILE A 113 -1.55 -32.62 15.42
C ILE A 113 -0.13 -32.89 15.92
N ALA A 114 0.67 -31.83 16.12
CA ALA A 114 2.04 -31.95 16.65
C ALA A 114 2.04 -32.48 18.09
N HIS A 115 1.09 -32.04 18.93
CA HIS A 115 0.94 -32.49 20.30
C HIS A 115 0.57 -33.97 20.40
N GLU A 116 -0.39 -34.44 19.59
CA GLU A 116 -0.78 -35.85 19.53
C GLU A 116 0.39 -36.75 19.05
N LEU A 117 1.10 -36.34 18.00
CA LEU A 117 2.29 -37.05 17.52
C LEU A 117 3.40 -37.10 18.58
N PHE A 118 3.63 -36.01 19.28
CA PHE A 118 4.61 -35.94 20.37
C PHE A 118 4.24 -36.90 21.51
N ALA A 119 2.97 -36.94 21.92
CA ALA A 119 2.50 -37.87 22.95
C ALA A 119 2.65 -39.33 22.53
N ILE A 120 2.30 -39.67 21.27
CA ILE A 120 2.42 -41.02 20.73
C ILE A 120 3.86 -41.51 20.68
N VAL A 121 4.85 -40.63 20.46
CA VAL A 121 6.26 -41.03 20.36
C VAL A 121 6.98 -40.97 21.70
N MET A 122 6.78 -39.90 22.48
CA MET A 122 7.53 -39.68 23.72
C MET A 122 7.04 -40.54 24.88
N LEU A 123 5.74 -40.80 24.98
CA LEU A 123 5.19 -41.62 26.06
C LEU A 123 5.71 -43.07 26.03
N PRO A 124 5.68 -43.82 24.90
CA PRO A 124 6.24 -45.17 24.87
C PRO A 124 7.76 -45.17 25.02
N LEU A 125 8.47 -44.14 24.53
CA LEU A 125 9.92 -44.02 24.70
C LEU A 125 10.30 -43.82 26.17
N MET A 126 9.56 -42.97 26.90
CA MET A 126 9.72 -42.80 28.35
C MET A 126 9.42 -44.09 29.10
N VAL A 127 8.33 -44.79 28.76
CA VAL A 127 7.99 -46.08 29.38
C VAL A 127 9.07 -47.13 29.11
N ALA A 128 9.57 -47.24 27.87
CA ALA A 128 10.64 -48.15 27.51
C ALA A 128 11.96 -47.83 28.25
N LEU A 129 12.28 -46.55 28.41
CA LEU A 129 13.46 -46.09 29.16
C LEU A 129 13.33 -46.43 30.65
N ILE A 130 12.15 -46.23 31.24
CA ILE A 130 11.86 -46.63 32.63
C ILE A 130 12.02 -48.14 32.80
N ILE A 131 11.43 -48.94 31.91
CA ILE A 131 11.55 -50.42 31.95
C ILE A 131 13.01 -50.85 31.82
N TRP A 132 13.76 -50.27 30.87
CA TRP A 132 15.18 -50.56 30.69
C TRP A 132 16.01 -50.20 31.93
N MET A 133 15.74 -49.05 32.54
CA MET A 133 16.42 -48.61 33.77
C MET A 133 16.13 -49.54 34.95
N VAL A 134 14.89 -50.00 35.11
CA VAL A 134 14.49 -50.97 36.15
C VAL A 134 15.17 -52.32 35.93
N ILE A 135 15.24 -52.81 34.69
CA ILE A 135 15.91 -54.08 34.36
C ILE A 135 17.42 -53.95 34.62
N ARG A 136 18.04 -52.83 34.25
CA ARG A 136 19.48 -52.61 34.47
C ARG A 136 19.86 -52.36 35.94
N SER A 137 18.90 -51.94 36.76
CA SER A 137 19.06 -51.69 38.19
C SER A 137 18.86 -52.95 39.05
N ARG A 138 18.42 -54.07 38.46
CA ARG A 138 18.35 -55.38 39.10
C ARG A 138 19.56 -56.22 38.71
#